data_AF-A0A2T4JG10-F1
#
_entry.id   AF-A0A2T4JG10-F1
#
_cell.length_a   1.000
_cell.length_b   1.000
_cell.length_c   1.000
_cell.angle_alpha   90.00
_cell.angle_beta   90.00
_cell.angle_gamma   90.00
#
_symmetry.space_group_name_H-M   'P 1'
#
loop_
_entity.id
_entity.type
_entity.pdbx_description
1 polymer ?
#
loop_
_entity_poly.entity_id
_entity_poly.type
_entity_poly.pdbx_seq_one_letter_code
_entity_poly.pdbx_strand_id
1 'polypeptide(L)'
;MFIVTPETVWNPGALETRYLPRQFFERVTLFGRRGLTPGLAARMVFEIGFLRYLGALMPFVFAMLVWTEHAVAIAQAPLLMFPVVYFVETSVLRMTPEARARLIAPAEAERGLDLLRVRAVAILTRIAAGRGMSTGRLHLVVEQSDIARVAPLTYVSVQSEDGPEVLALTPEETALIRDTLFQPPLDERTLHRINLAQGDYLRDIALEARSVSAHARLAAMMNA
;
A
#
# COMPACT_ATOMS: atom_id res chain seq x y z
N MET A 1 5.93 -1.80 4.91
CA MET A 1 5.18 -2.63 3.95
C MET A 1 4.37 -3.70 4.67
N PHE A 2 3.10 -3.83 4.31
CA PHE A 2 2.21 -4.92 4.72
C PHE A 2 1.95 -5.83 3.52
N ILE A 3 2.26 -7.11 3.65
CA ILE A 3 1.98 -8.10 2.61
C ILE A 3 0.59 -8.64 2.90
N VAL A 4 -0.31 -8.44 1.93
CA VAL A 4 -1.72 -8.81 2.02
C VAL A 4 -1.88 -10.24 1.53
N THR A 5 -2.27 -11.12 2.45
CA THR A 5 -2.68 -12.51 2.21
C THR A 5 -3.94 -12.81 3.02
N PRO A 6 -4.73 -13.84 2.66
CA PRO A 6 -5.90 -14.25 3.44
C PRO A 6 -5.63 -14.50 4.93
N GLU A 7 -4.42 -14.92 5.30
CA GLU A 7 -4.04 -15.19 6.69
C GLU A 7 -3.64 -13.94 7.49
N THR A 8 -3.21 -12.89 6.79
CA THR A 8 -2.74 -11.65 7.42
C THR A 8 -3.88 -10.69 7.76
N VAL A 9 -5.08 -10.91 7.25
CA VAL A 9 -6.24 -10.03 7.44
C VAL A 9 -7.33 -10.71 8.30
N TRP A 10 -8.07 -9.93 9.06
CA TRP A 10 -9.24 -10.42 9.82
C TRP A 10 -10.47 -10.65 8.94
N ASN A 11 -10.57 -9.94 7.83
CA ASN A 11 -11.68 -9.97 6.89
C ASN A 11 -11.26 -10.59 5.53
N PRO A 12 -11.01 -11.91 5.45
CA PRO A 12 -10.53 -12.54 4.21
C PRO A 12 -11.51 -12.40 3.04
N GLY A 13 -12.83 -12.33 3.31
CA GLY A 13 -13.85 -12.08 2.27
C GLY A 13 -13.68 -10.73 1.54
N ALA A 14 -12.92 -9.78 2.11
CA ALA A 14 -12.54 -8.54 1.42
C ALA A 14 -11.62 -8.77 0.21
N LEU A 15 -10.89 -9.90 0.22
CA LEU A 15 -9.90 -10.27 -0.79
C LEU A 15 -10.52 -11.07 -1.95
N GLU A 16 -11.71 -11.64 -1.76
CA GLU A 16 -12.42 -12.35 -2.83
C GLU A 16 -12.67 -11.39 -3.99
N THR A 17 -12.16 -11.73 -5.17
CA THR A 17 -12.26 -10.88 -6.34
C THR A 17 -12.79 -11.61 -7.56
N ARG A 18 -13.46 -10.87 -8.44
CA ARG A 18 -13.93 -11.38 -9.73
C ARG A 18 -13.11 -10.80 -10.89
N TYR A 19 -12.30 -9.77 -10.62
CA TYR A 19 -11.52 -9.03 -11.60
C TYR A 19 -10.17 -8.63 -10.98
N LEU A 20 -9.13 -8.59 -11.82
CA LEU A 20 -7.76 -8.25 -11.45
C LEU A 20 -7.21 -7.15 -12.38
N PRO A 21 -6.28 -6.30 -11.93
CA PRO A 21 -5.78 -6.19 -10.54
C PRO A 21 -6.83 -5.52 -9.63
N ARG A 22 -6.92 -5.96 -8.37
CA ARG A 22 -7.80 -5.34 -7.37
C ARG A 22 -7.03 -4.33 -6.51
N GLN A 23 -7.61 -3.15 -6.35
CA GLN A 23 -7.19 -2.11 -5.40
C GLN A 23 -7.94 -2.26 -4.08
N PHE A 24 -7.24 -2.13 -2.95
CA PHE A 24 -7.80 -2.22 -1.60
C PHE A 24 -8.10 -0.85 -0.99
N PHE A 25 -7.19 0.13 -1.11
CA PHE A 25 -7.29 1.42 -0.38
C PHE A 25 -8.63 2.16 -0.57
N GLU A 26 -9.18 2.16 -1.78
CA GLU A 26 -10.42 2.89 -2.09
C GLU A 26 -11.71 2.13 -1.75
N ARG A 27 -11.63 0.82 -1.51
CA ARG A 27 -12.81 -0.06 -1.50
C ARG A 27 -13.03 -0.78 -0.18
N VAL A 28 -11.96 -1.19 0.51
CA VAL A 28 -12.09 -1.99 1.73
C VAL A 28 -10.98 -1.65 2.74
N THR A 29 -11.37 -1.42 3.98
CA THR A 29 -10.43 -1.34 5.10
C THR A 29 -9.93 -2.75 5.44
N LEU A 30 -8.63 -2.98 5.28
CA LEU A 30 -7.98 -4.22 5.68
C LEU A 30 -7.54 -4.13 7.14
N PHE A 31 -8.08 -4.99 7.99
CA PHE A 31 -7.67 -5.08 9.38
C PHE A 31 -6.61 -6.16 9.53
N GLY A 32 -5.39 -5.75 9.90
CA GLY A 32 -4.29 -6.70 10.08
C GLY A 32 -4.53 -7.63 11.28
N ARG A 33 -4.36 -8.93 11.06
CA ARG A 33 -4.40 -9.99 12.07
C ARG A 33 -2.99 -10.42 12.49
N ARG A 34 -2.08 -10.54 11.53
CA ARG A 34 -0.69 -10.99 11.72
C ARG A 34 0.27 -10.13 10.91
N GLY A 35 1.53 -10.07 11.33
CA GLY A 35 2.55 -9.27 10.65
C GLY A 35 2.43 -7.75 10.86
N LEU A 36 1.61 -7.30 11.81
CA LEU A 36 1.52 -5.91 12.24
C LEU A 36 2.66 -5.56 13.18
N THR A 37 3.52 -4.64 12.77
CA THR A 37 4.42 -3.94 13.68
C THR A 37 3.72 -2.70 14.25
N PRO A 38 4.09 -2.20 15.44
CA PRO A 38 3.49 -0.98 16.01
C PRO A 38 3.52 0.21 15.04
N GLY A 39 4.63 0.37 14.30
CA GLY A 39 4.75 1.42 13.29
C GLY A 39 3.81 1.22 12.10
N LEU A 40 3.54 -0.01 11.68
CA LEU A 40 2.59 -0.31 10.60
C LEU A 40 1.15 -0.10 11.07
N ALA A 41 0.82 -0.51 12.30
CA ALA A 41 -0.49 -0.29 12.89
C ALA A 41 -0.80 1.21 13.00
N ALA A 42 0.18 2.03 13.42
CA ALA A 42 0.05 3.48 13.42
C ALA A 42 -0.26 4.04 12.02
N ARG A 43 0.43 3.57 10.98
CA ARG A 43 0.15 3.97 9.59
C ARG A 43 -1.26 3.59 9.14
N MET A 44 -1.71 2.37 9.45
CA MET A 44 -3.10 1.95 9.17
C MET A 44 -4.11 2.83 9.88
N VAL A 45 -3.86 3.23 11.13
CA VAL A 45 -4.72 4.15 11.88
C VAL A 45 -4.81 5.51 11.20
N PHE A 46 -3.71 6.04 10.68
CA PHE A 46 -3.70 7.31 9.92
C PHE A 46 -4.52 7.26 8.63
N GLU A 47 -4.66 6.08 8.00
CA GLU A 47 -5.50 5.90 6.82
C GLU A 47 -6.99 5.84 7.13
N ILE A 48 -7.38 5.57 8.38
CA ILE A 48 -8.78 5.54 8.76
C ILE A 48 -9.28 6.99 8.75
N GLY A 49 -10.05 7.34 7.72
CA GLY A 49 -10.58 8.69 7.52
C GLY A 49 -11.25 9.27 8.77
N PHE A 50 -12.01 8.46 9.50
CA PHE A 50 -12.62 8.87 10.78
C PHE A 50 -11.57 9.31 11.82
N LEU A 51 -10.52 8.52 12.03
CA LEU A 51 -9.47 8.85 13.01
C LEU A 51 -8.63 10.05 12.56
N ARG A 52 -8.41 10.17 11.26
CA ARG A 52 -7.72 11.32 10.65
C ARG A 52 -8.49 12.61 10.87
N TYR A 53 -9.80 12.61 10.62
CA TYR A 53 -10.66 13.77 10.88
C TYR A 53 -10.84 14.05 12.36
N LEU A 54 -10.97 13.01 13.20
CA LEU A 54 -10.99 13.18 14.65
C LEU A 54 -9.71 13.85 15.14
N GLY A 55 -8.55 13.43 14.63
CA GLY A 55 -7.25 14.04 14.87
C GLY A 55 -7.23 15.53 14.50
N ALA A 56 -7.74 15.88 13.31
CA ALA A 56 -7.85 17.28 12.87
C ALA A 56 -8.77 18.12 13.77
N LEU A 57 -9.76 17.50 14.42
CA LEU A 57 -10.70 18.15 15.32
C LEU A 57 -10.26 18.17 16.80
N MET A 58 -9.18 17.45 17.16
CA MET A 58 -8.65 17.42 18.52
C MET A 58 -8.43 18.81 19.14
N PRO A 59 -7.97 19.85 18.40
CA PRO A 59 -7.85 21.19 18.96
C PRO A 59 -9.17 21.75 19.51
N PHE A 60 -10.30 21.47 18.85
CA PHE A 60 -11.62 21.90 19.33
C PHE A 60 -12.05 21.11 20.57
N VAL A 61 -11.79 19.80 20.59
CA VAL A 61 -12.05 18.96 21.78
C VAL A 61 -11.26 19.49 22.98
N PHE A 62 -9.97 19.78 22.79
CA PHE A 62 -9.13 20.35 23.83
C PHE A 62 -9.61 21.74 24.26
N ALA A 63 -10.00 22.60 23.32
CA ALA A 63 -10.56 23.92 23.61
C ALA A 63 -11.83 23.83 24.47
N MET A 64 -12.74 22.89 24.18
CA MET A 64 -13.94 22.66 24.98
C MET A 64 -13.63 22.17 26.40
N LEU A 65 -12.55 21.40 26.59
CA LEU A 65 -12.13 20.92 27.91
C LEU A 65 -11.44 22.01 28.75
N VAL A 66 -10.72 22.93 28.11
CA VAL A 66 -10.03 24.04 28.79
C VAL A 66 -10.99 25.20 29.08
N TRP A 67 -11.84 25.57 28.12
CA TRP A 67 -12.81 26.66 28.21
C TRP A 67 -14.24 26.13 28.30
N THR A 68 -14.52 25.43 29.40
CA THR A 68 -15.81 24.75 29.62
C THR A 68 -17.00 25.72 29.54
N GLU A 69 -16.83 26.97 29.93
CA GLU A 69 -17.85 28.02 29.86
C GLU A 69 -18.20 28.43 28.42
N HIS A 70 -17.32 28.15 27.46
CA HIS A 70 -17.54 28.39 26.02
C HIS A 70 -17.86 27.11 25.24
N ALA A 71 -17.90 25.94 25.89
CA ALA A 71 -17.99 24.65 25.21
C ALA A 71 -19.25 24.51 24.34
N VAL A 72 -20.40 25.02 24.81
CA VAL A 72 -21.66 24.98 24.04
C VAL A 72 -21.55 25.82 22.76
N ALA A 73 -20.91 26.99 22.83
CA ALA A 73 -20.70 27.85 21.66
C ALA A 73 -19.72 27.20 20.66
N ILE A 74 -18.66 26.56 21.15
CA ILE A 74 -17.69 25.83 20.31
C ILE A 74 -18.38 24.63 19.63
N ALA A 75 -19.20 23.86 20.35
CA ALA A 75 -19.93 22.71 19.82
C ALA A 75 -20.95 23.11 18.74
N GLN A 76 -21.51 24.32 18.81
CA GLN A 76 -22.45 24.87 17.83
C GLN A 76 -21.77 25.49 16.60
N ALA A 77 -20.45 25.41 16.49
CA ALA A 77 -19.70 25.93 15.34
C ALA A 77 -19.21 24.84 14.34
N PRO A 78 -20.03 23.89 13.84
CA PRO A 78 -19.64 22.99 12.75
C PRO A 78 -19.06 23.74 11.54
N LEU A 79 -19.60 24.93 11.24
CA LEU A 79 -19.15 25.79 10.15
C LEU A 79 -17.70 26.26 10.32
N LEU A 80 -17.17 26.37 11.55
CA LEU A 80 -15.76 26.71 11.78
C LEU A 80 -14.86 25.47 11.72
N MET A 81 -15.40 24.29 12.05
CA MET A 81 -14.67 23.03 11.98
C MET A 81 -14.38 22.61 10.53
N PHE A 82 -15.31 22.84 9.60
CA PHE A 82 -15.14 22.51 8.18
C PHE A 82 -13.90 23.16 7.54
N PRO A 83 -13.66 24.49 7.65
CA PRO A 83 -12.45 25.13 7.16
C PRO A 83 -11.17 24.56 7.76
N VAL A 84 -11.18 24.19 9.05
CA VAL A 84 -9.99 23.61 9.71
C VAL A 84 -9.68 22.22 9.14
N VAL A 85 -10.69 21.36 9.02
CA VAL A 85 -10.52 20.03 8.40
C VAL A 85 -10.06 20.18 6.96
N TYR A 86 -10.68 21.08 6.19
CA TYR A 86 -10.28 21.37 4.82
C TYR A 86 -8.84 21.86 4.72
N PHE A 87 -8.42 22.77 5.60
CA PHE A 87 -7.06 23.27 5.66
C PHE A 87 -6.06 22.16 5.99
N VAL A 88 -6.35 21.30 6.96
CA VAL A 88 -5.50 20.15 7.31
C VAL A 88 -5.42 19.16 6.15
N GLU A 89 -6.55 18.82 5.51
CA GLU A 89 -6.57 17.90 4.37
C GLU A 89 -5.73 18.43 3.20
N THR A 90 -5.91 19.70 2.84
CA THR A 90 -5.27 20.29 1.66
C THR A 90 -3.82 20.74 1.89
N SER A 91 -3.50 21.22 3.09
CA SER A 91 -2.17 21.80 3.37
C SER A 91 -1.22 20.79 4.04
N VAL A 92 -1.75 19.89 4.86
CA VAL A 92 -0.94 18.95 5.65
C VAL A 92 -0.93 17.57 4.99
N LEU A 93 -2.09 17.05 4.58
CA LEU A 93 -2.22 15.66 4.13
C LEU A 93 -2.04 15.49 2.63
N ARG A 94 -2.42 16.49 1.83
CA ARG A 94 -2.30 16.47 0.38
C ARG A 94 -1.23 17.46 -0.10
N MET A 95 -0.77 17.25 -1.32
CA MET A 95 0.16 18.14 -2.01
C MET A 95 -0.51 18.72 -3.25
N THR A 96 -0.24 19.99 -3.56
CA THR A 96 -0.71 20.58 -4.81
C THR A 96 -0.08 19.86 -6.01
N PRO A 97 -0.74 19.83 -7.18
CA PRO A 97 -0.19 19.19 -8.37
C PRO A 97 1.22 19.68 -8.73
N GLU A 98 1.49 20.98 -8.58
CA GLU A 98 2.79 21.58 -8.87
C GLU A 98 3.86 21.13 -7.88
N ALA A 99 3.50 21.01 -6.60
CA ALA A 99 4.41 20.51 -5.56
C ALA A 99 4.73 19.02 -5.77
N ARG A 100 3.74 18.22 -6.22
CA ARG A 100 3.92 16.80 -6.55
C ARG A 100 4.89 16.61 -7.71
N ALA A 101 4.74 17.38 -8.79
CA ALA A 101 5.61 17.29 -9.96
C ALA A 101 7.09 17.60 -9.67
N ARG A 102 7.38 18.32 -8.58
CA ARG A 102 8.75 18.68 -8.17
C ARG A 102 9.39 17.68 -7.20
N LEU A 103 8.68 16.64 -6.78
CA LEU A 103 9.17 15.69 -5.78
C LEU A 103 10.34 14.82 -6.24
N ILE A 104 10.42 14.58 -7.55
CA ILE A 104 11.41 13.68 -8.15
C ILE A 104 11.65 14.05 -9.61
N ALA A 105 12.89 13.88 -10.07
CA ALA A 105 13.20 14.06 -11.48
C ALA A 105 12.59 12.92 -12.32
N PRO A 106 12.10 13.18 -13.55
CA PRO A 106 11.48 12.14 -14.39
C PRO A 106 12.38 10.92 -14.60
N ALA A 107 13.66 11.12 -14.89
CA ALA A 107 14.63 10.04 -15.08
C ALA A 107 14.93 9.23 -13.80
N GLU A 108 14.79 9.84 -12.61
CA GLU A 108 14.91 9.10 -11.35
C GLU A 108 13.65 8.25 -11.10
N ALA A 109 12.47 8.78 -11.44
CA ALA A 109 11.22 8.05 -11.35
C ALA A 109 11.20 6.82 -12.27
N GLU A 110 11.58 6.98 -13.54
CA GLU A 110 11.67 5.87 -14.51
C GLU A 110 12.62 4.78 -14.02
N ARG A 111 13.84 5.15 -13.58
CA ARG A 111 14.79 4.18 -13.01
C ARG A 111 14.23 3.45 -11.79
N GLY A 112 13.51 4.13 -10.93
CA GLY A 112 12.84 3.52 -9.77
C GLY A 112 11.78 2.50 -10.19
N LEU A 113 10.97 2.82 -11.19
CA LEU A 113 9.93 1.93 -11.72
C LEU A 113 10.52 0.73 -12.48
N ASP A 114 11.62 0.91 -13.19
CA ASP A 114 12.34 -0.19 -13.84
C ASP A 114 12.92 -1.16 -12.81
N LEU A 115 13.52 -0.64 -11.73
CA LEU A 115 13.99 -1.46 -10.62
C LEU A 115 12.84 -2.22 -9.95
N LEU A 116 11.70 -1.56 -9.74
CA LEU A 116 10.49 -2.21 -9.21
C LEU A 116 10.06 -3.35 -10.11
N ARG A 117 9.97 -3.12 -11.43
CA ARG A 117 9.56 -4.13 -12.42
C ARG A 117 10.51 -5.33 -12.43
N VAL A 118 11.82 -5.11 -12.48
CA VAL A 118 12.81 -6.19 -12.50
C VAL A 118 12.70 -7.06 -11.23
N ARG A 119 12.59 -6.42 -10.07
CA ARG A 119 12.44 -7.14 -8.78
C ARG A 119 11.12 -7.89 -8.70
N ALA A 120 10.03 -7.27 -9.12
CA ALA A 120 8.70 -7.89 -9.14
C ALA A 120 8.68 -9.12 -10.04
N VAL A 121 9.23 -9.03 -11.26
CA VAL A 121 9.35 -10.16 -12.18
C VAL A 121 10.21 -11.28 -11.58
N ALA A 122 11.33 -10.95 -10.95
CA ALA A 122 12.18 -11.95 -10.28
C ALA A 122 11.46 -12.67 -9.14
N ILE A 123 10.72 -11.93 -8.31
CA ILE A 123 9.89 -12.47 -7.23
C ILE A 123 8.81 -13.40 -7.80
N LEU A 124 8.02 -12.93 -8.77
CA LEU A 124 6.94 -13.70 -9.39
C LEU A 124 7.47 -14.96 -10.07
N THR A 125 8.66 -14.88 -10.69
CA THR A 125 9.32 -16.03 -11.33
C THR A 125 9.64 -17.10 -10.30
N ARG A 126 10.19 -16.71 -9.14
CA ARG A 126 10.51 -17.65 -8.06
C ARG A 126 9.26 -18.24 -7.42
N ILE A 127 8.21 -17.45 -7.21
CA ILE A 127 6.92 -17.94 -6.71
C ILE A 127 6.29 -18.94 -7.69
N ALA A 128 6.17 -18.58 -8.97
CA ALA A 128 5.62 -19.46 -10.00
C ALA A 128 6.43 -20.75 -10.16
N ALA A 129 7.77 -20.66 -10.11
CA ALA A 129 8.67 -21.80 -10.17
C ALA A 129 8.52 -22.71 -8.94
N GLY A 130 8.53 -22.15 -7.73
CA GLY A 130 8.40 -22.89 -6.47
C GLY A 130 7.05 -23.58 -6.33
N ARG A 131 5.99 -22.97 -6.85
CA ARG A 131 4.63 -23.56 -6.90
C ARG A 131 4.42 -24.50 -8.09
N GLY A 132 5.42 -24.71 -8.95
CA GLY A 132 5.30 -25.58 -10.13
C GLY A 132 4.31 -25.09 -11.19
N MET A 133 3.93 -23.81 -11.19
CA MET A 133 2.89 -23.27 -12.07
C MET A 133 3.32 -23.33 -13.53
N SER A 134 2.60 -24.04 -14.39
CA SER A 134 2.88 -24.15 -15.83
C SER A 134 2.04 -23.19 -16.68
N THR A 135 0.86 -22.80 -16.17
CA THR A 135 -0.13 -21.93 -16.81
C THR A 135 -0.61 -20.85 -15.85
N GLY A 136 -1.42 -19.91 -16.36
CA GLY A 136 -1.93 -18.79 -15.57
C GLY A 136 -1.01 -17.57 -15.55
N ARG A 137 -1.51 -16.50 -14.93
CA ARG A 137 -0.83 -15.20 -14.82
C ARG A 137 -0.84 -14.75 -13.37
N LEU A 138 0.31 -14.32 -12.89
CA LEU A 138 0.49 -13.74 -11.56
C LEU A 138 0.68 -12.24 -11.67
N HIS A 139 0.12 -11.50 -10.72
CA HIS A 139 0.25 -10.05 -10.60
C HIS A 139 0.86 -9.72 -9.25
N LEU A 140 1.97 -8.99 -9.24
CA LEU A 140 2.48 -8.34 -8.04
C LEU A 140 1.91 -6.92 -8.02
N VAL A 141 0.97 -6.69 -7.12
CA VAL A 141 0.29 -5.41 -6.97
C VAL A 141 0.85 -4.69 -5.75
N VAL A 142 1.41 -3.50 -5.97
CA VAL A 142 1.88 -2.59 -4.92
C VAL A 142 0.96 -1.38 -4.88
N GLU A 143 0.28 -1.20 -3.75
CA GLU A 143 -0.54 -0.02 -3.51
C GLU A 143 0.09 0.83 -2.41
N GLN A 144 0.07 2.14 -2.59
CA GLN A 144 0.48 3.08 -1.56
C GLN A 144 -0.61 4.11 -1.28
N SER A 145 -0.65 4.55 -0.03
CA SER A 145 -1.45 5.70 0.37
C SER A 145 -1.17 6.94 -0.48
N ASP A 146 -2.20 7.78 -0.66
CA ASP A 146 -2.08 9.10 -1.28
C ASP A 146 -1.67 10.22 -0.29
N ILE A 147 -1.55 9.88 1.00
CA ILE A 147 -1.25 10.84 2.07
C ILE A 147 0.23 11.23 2.00
N ALA A 148 0.45 12.50 1.73
CA ALA A 148 1.78 13.09 1.74
C ALA A 148 2.31 13.32 3.17
N ARG A 149 3.63 13.52 3.28
CA ARG A 149 4.35 13.94 4.50
C ARG A 149 4.36 12.97 5.68
N VAL A 150 3.66 11.84 5.60
CA VAL A 150 3.74 10.73 6.57
C VAL A 150 4.48 9.53 5.97
N ALA A 151 4.88 8.59 6.82
CA ALA A 151 5.47 7.34 6.33
C ALA A 151 4.39 6.54 5.57
N PRO A 152 4.67 6.08 4.33
CA PRO A 152 3.64 5.48 3.49
C PRO A 152 3.13 4.18 4.10
N LEU A 153 1.80 4.01 4.08
CA LEU A 153 1.22 2.69 4.14
C LEU A 153 1.35 2.05 2.76
N THR A 154 2.06 0.93 2.68
CA THR A 154 2.28 0.17 1.44
C THR A 154 1.64 -1.19 1.60
N TYR A 155 0.69 -1.52 0.74
CA TYR A 155 0.14 -2.85 0.58
C TYR A 155 0.81 -3.54 -0.60
N VAL A 156 1.18 -4.81 -0.40
CA VAL A 156 1.71 -5.65 -1.47
C VAL A 156 0.93 -6.95 -1.48
N SER A 157 0.40 -7.31 -2.63
CA SER A 157 -0.32 -8.57 -2.82
C SER A 157 0.19 -9.28 -4.06
N VAL A 158 0.14 -10.61 -4.04
CA VAL A 158 0.30 -11.43 -5.24
C VAL A 158 -1.06 -11.98 -5.58
N GLN A 159 -1.54 -11.69 -6.79
CA GLN A 159 -2.86 -12.06 -7.26
C GLN A 159 -2.74 -13.04 -8.44
N SER A 160 -3.60 -14.06 -8.51
CA SER A 160 -3.62 -15.05 -9.59
C SER A 160 -4.85 -14.87 -10.46
N GLU A 161 -4.69 -14.79 -11.78
CA GLU A 161 -5.81 -14.80 -12.73
C GLU A 161 -6.47 -16.17 -12.86
N ASP A 162 -5.75 -17.24 -12.55
CA ASP A 162 -6.29 -18.61 -12.56
C ASP A 162 -7.07 -18.84 -11.26
N GLY A 163 -8.39 -18.60 -11.33
CA GLY A 163 -9.25 -18.41 -10.17
C GLY A 163 -8.96 -17.07 -9.48
N PRO A 164 -9.57 -15.95 -9.92
CA PRO A 164 -9.22 -14.59 -9.45
C PRO A 164 -9.16 -14.47 -7.94
N GLU A 165 -7.95 -14.49 -7.38
CA GLU A 165 -7.74 -14.49 -5.94
C GLU A 165 -6.44 -13.80 -5.54
N VAL A 166 -6.41 -13.36 -4.28
CA VAL A 166 -5.16 -12.99 -3.60
C VAL A 166 -4.53 -14.26 -3.05
N LEU A 167 -3.34 -14.61 -3.53
CA LEU A 167 -2.68 -15.84 -3.15
C LEU A 167 -2.36 -15.88 -1.65
N ALA A 168 -2.63 -17.03 -1.03
CA ALA A 168 -2.10 -17.36 0.28
C ALA A 168 -0.60 -17.68 0.15
N LEU A 169 0.26 -16.71 0.51
CA LEU A 169 1.71 -16.85 0.43
C LEU A 169 2.27 -17.66 1.59
N THR A 170 3.25 -18.51 1.30
CA THR A 170 4.02 -19.21 2.35
C THR A 170 4.93 -18.22 3.10
N PRO A 171 5.47 -18.61 4.27
CA PRO A 171 6.47 -17.81 4.98
C PRO A 171 7.70 -17.48 4.12
N GLU A 172 8.17 -18.42 3.31
CA GLU A 172 9.33 -18.28 2.42
C GLU A 172 9.07 -17.28 1.29
N GLU A 173 7.88 -17.34 0.68
CA GLU A 173 7.45 -16.39 -0.35
C GLU A 173 7.24 -14.99 0.23
N THR A 174 6.70 -14.92 1.45
CA THR A 174 6.57 -13.67 2.19
C THR A 174 7.94 -13.06 2.48
N ALA A 175 8.91 -13.86 2.92
CA ALA A 175 10.29 -13.43 3.15
C ALA A 175 10.95 -12.95 1.84
N LEU A 176 10.78 -13.70 0.75
CA LEU A 176 11.27 -13.32 -0.58
C LEU A 176 10.81 -11.90 -0.98
N ILE A 177 9.53 -11.57 -0.77
CA ILE A 177 9.00 -10.23 -1.07
C ILE A 177 9.66 -9.18 -0.16
N ARG A 178 9.74 -9.43 1.15
CA ARG A 178 10.34 -8.50 2.12
C ARG A 178 11.81 -8.21 1.81
N ASP A 179 12.54 -9.24 1.43
CA ASP A 179 13.99 -9.18 1.27
C ASP A 179 14.40 -8.66 -0.12
N THR A 180 13.50 -8.69 -1.11
CA THR A 180 13.84 -8.33 -2.49
C THR A 180 13.19 -7.03 -2.98
N LEU A 181 11.91 -6.81 -2.67
CA LEU A 181 11.12 -5.77 -3.36
C LEU A 181 11.63 -4.36 -3.07
N PHE A 182 11.83 -4.03 -1.78
CA PHE A 182 12.27 -2.71 -1.32
C PHE A 182 13.65 -2.77 -0.67
N GLN A 183 14.68 -2.94 -1.51
CA GLN A 183 16.08 -2.82 -1.12
C GLN A 183 16.74 -1.57 -1.73
N PRO A 184 17.77 -0.98 -1.11
CA PRO A 184 18.54 0.10 -1.73
C PRO A 184 18.91 -0.25 -3.19
N PRO A 185 18.76 0.68 -4.14
CA PRO A 185 18.42 2.09 -3.96
C PRO A 185 16.91 2.40 -3.91
N LEU A 186 16.02 1.42 -4.13
CA LEU A 186 14.56 1.63 -4.14
C LEU A 186 13.93 1.16 -2.83
N ASP A 187 13.48 2.11 -2.02
CA ASP A 187 12.72 1.87 -0.79
C ASP A 187 11.24 2.32 -0.92
N GLU A 188 10.42 2.01 0.09
CA GLU A 188 8.99 2.37 0.12
C GLU A 188 8.77 3.88 -0.04
N ARG A 189 9.66 4.70 0.52
CA ARG A 189 9.56 6.16 0.48
C ARG A 189 9.85 6.71 -0.90
N THR A 190 10.82 6.13 -1.60
CA THR A 190 11.17 6.53 -2.96
C THR A 190 10.07 6.15 -3.93
N LEU A 191 9.49 4.95 -3.81
CA LEU A 191 8.29 4.61 -4.59
C LEU A 191 7.12 5.56 -4.29
N HIS A 192 6.92 5.93 -3.02
CA HIS A 192 5.85 6.84 -2.64
C HIS A 192 6.02 8.23 -3.25
N ARG A 193 7.26 8.76 -3.30
CA ARG A 193 7.55 10.02 -4.02
C ARG A 193 7.24 9.91 -5.52
N ILE A 194 7.58 8.79 -6.14
CA ILE A 194 7.26 8.51 -7.56
C ILE A 194 5.75 8.52 -7.78
N ASN A 195 5.02 7.79 -6.94
CA ASN A 195 3.56 7.67 -7.02
C ASN A 195 2.86 9.01 -6.80
N LEU A 196 3.29 9.79 -5.80
CA LEU A 196 2.80 11.15 -5.59
C LEU A 196 3.05 12.05 -6.81
N ALA A 197 4.25 12.00 -7.39
CA ALA A 197 4.60 12.83 -8.54
C ALA A 197 3.78 12.49 -9.79
N GLN A 198 3.50 11.21 -10.03
CA GLN A 198 2.73 10.74 -11.18
C GLN A 198 1.21 10.70 -10.94
N GLY A 199 0.76 10.77 -9.68
CA GLY A 199 -0.65 10.58 -9.32
C GLY A 199 -1.13 9.14 -9.51
N ASP A 200 -0.22 8.18 -9.58
CA ASP A 200 -0.51 6.76 -9.75
C ASP A 200 -0.03 5.98 -8.52
N TYR A 201 -0.99 5.47 -7.76
CA TYR A 201 -0.79 4.85 -6.44
C TYR A 201 -0.90 3.32 -6.46
N LEU A 202 -1.23 2.74 -7.63
CA LEU A 202 -1.34 1.31 -7.84
C LEU A 202 -0.36 0.87 -8.92
N ARG A 203 0.62 0.05 -8.55
CA ARG A 203 1.57 -0.55 -9.49
C ARG A 203 1.27 -2.02 -9.65
N ASP A 204 0.87 -2.40 -10.86
CA ASP A 204 0.66 -3.78 -11.25
C ASP A 204 1.79 -4.25 -12.17
N ILE A 205 2.47 -5.33 -11.78
CA ILE A 205 3.44 -6.02 -12.60
C ILE A 205 3.01 -7.47 -12.75
N ALA A 206 2.74 -7.87 -13.98
CA ALA A 206 2.27 -9.21 -14.28
C ALA A 206 3.34 -10.12 -14.90
N LEU A 207 3.25 -11.41 -14.63
CA LEU A 207 4.09 -12.47 -15.17
C LEU A 207 3.22 -13.65 -15.62
N GLU A 208 3.43 -14.12 -16.83
CA GLU A 208 2.79 -15.35 -17.30
C GLU A 208 3.62 -16.57 -16.88
N ALA A 209 3.01 -17.58 -16.25
CA ALA A 209 3.75 -18.74 -15.75
C ALA A 209 4.48 -19.52 -16.85
N ARG A 210 3.96 -19.48 -18.08
CA ARG A 210 4.59 -20.10 -19.26
C ARG A 210 5.92 -19.46 -19.65
N SER A 211 6.18 -18.20 -19.28
CA SER A 211 7.46 -17.53 -19.56
C SER A 211 8.56 -17.93 -18.58
N VAL A 212 8.24 -18.71 -17.53
CA VAL A 212 9.20 -19.18 -16.54
C VAL A 212 10.03 -20.34 -17.12
N SER A 213 11.33 -20.11 -17.28
CA SER A 213 12.27 -21.08 -17.86
C SER A 213 12.39 -22.38 -17.03
N ALA A 214 12.73 -23.48 -17.71
CA ALA A 214 13.01 -24.76 -17.05
C ALA A 214 14.16 -24.66 -16.03
N HIS A 215 15.17 -23.82 -16.31
CA HIS A 215 16.28 -23.58 -15.38
C HIS A 215 15.80 -22.93 -14.08
N ALA A 216 14.92 -21.93 -14.15
CA ALA A 216 14.35 -21.30 -12.96
C ALA A 216 13.53 -22.28 -12.11
N ARG A 217 12.81 -23.22 -12.75
CA ARG A 217 12.07 -24.29 -12.07
C ARG A 217 12.99 -25.25 -11.34
N LEU A 218 14.05 -25.72 -12.01
CA LEU A 218 15.06 -26.58 -11.41
C LEU A 218 15.74 -25.90 -10.22
N ALA A 219 16.12 -24.63 -10.36
CA ALA A 219 16.72 -23.86 -9.28
C ALA A 219 15.77 -23.71 -8.07
N ALA A 220 14.47 -23.56 -8.29
CA ALA A 220 13.49 -23.53 -7.20
C ALA A 220 13.39 -24.90 -6.50
N MET A 221 13.36 -26.01 -7.25
CA MET A 221 13.29 -27.36 -6.68
C MET A 221 14.52 -27.72 -5.84
N MET A 222 15.70 -27.20 -6.18
CA MET A 222 16.94 -27.44 -5.42
C MET A 222 17.01 -26.65 -4.10
N ASN A 223 16.19 -25.61 -3.93
CA ASN A 223 16.16 -24.74 -2.76
C ASN A 223 14.92 -24.97 -1.87
N ALA A 224 14.07 -25.95 -2.20
CA ALA A 224 12.90 -26.38 -1.45
C ALA A 224 13.24 -27.56 -0.54
#